data_AF-A0A832X431-F1
#
_entry.id   AF-A0A832X431-F1
#
_cell.length_a   1.000
_cell.length_b   1.000
_cell.length_c   1.000
_cell.angle_alpha   90.00
_cell.angle_beta   90.00
_cell.angle_gamma   90.00
#
_symmetry.space_group_name_H-M   'P 1'
#
loop_
_entity.id
_entity.type
_entity.pdbx_description
1 polymer ?
#
loop_
_entity_poly.entity_id
_entity_poly.type
_entity_poly.pdbx_seq_one_letter_code
_entity_poly.pdbx_strand_id
1 'polypeptide(L)'
;ISINEVGVPDFVASELTVPEKVTAHNLEEMKTIVRNGPNTHPGANYVIRNDGRRKKITDTTKDDVAEELDVGFTVERQLRDGDIVLFNRQPSLHRLSIMAHEVRVMPYKTFRLNLCVCPPYNADFDGDEMNLHLPQTEEARSEAGIIMKVQENIISPRFGEPVIGGMQDYISGAYLMTKDGSEFPTDDVEQYFYESGILNNKVGVEAFNEKLTPWTGKELFQVLLPKDLSVEFRSKTCRKCEKCEFANCKFDNYVVIKEGKLLKGVIDGAAFKARSSCKLLDKIVKDYGSDEGREFLDSVTKLIISVIMKVGLTTGIDDVDIPEEGLDRIDEILENAHSKVMDNINAYQRGELEKQPGQTIEDTLENRIMAELAKARDNAGAAAEQYLGMKRHAVIMAKTGAKGNMLDLTQMAACLGQMTVRGKRLHRGYQERSLPHFKRGDRSAKARGFVSSSYRKGLSPTEFFFHSMGGREGLVDTAVRTAQSGYMQRRLINALQDLKVEKDRSVRDNSNNIIQFEYGEDGVDPSRSSYGEAVDIDWIVHKTITSRKE
;
A
#
# COMPACT_ATOMS: atom_id res chain seq x y z
N ILE A 1 7.30 13.84 7.54
CA ILE A 1 8.25 13.01 8.32
C ILE A 1 8.80 11.92 7.40
N SER A 2 10.03 11.47 7.60
CA SER A 2 10.63 10.36 6.84
C SER A 2 9.83 9.06 7.03
N ILE A 3 9.96 8.07 6.14
CA ILE A 3 9.43 6.73 6.37
C ILE A 3 10.00 6.05 7.64
N ASN A 4 11.21 6.44 8.07
CA ASN A 4 11.81 5.94 9.30
C ASN A 4 11.31 6.69 10.55
N GLU A 5 10.70 7.85 10.40
CA GLU A 5 10.30 8.68 11.53
C GLU A 5 8.88 8.33 11.99
N VAL A 6 8.69 8.30 13.32
CA VAL A 6 7.38 8.32 13.96
C VAL A 6 7.22 9.62 14.75
N GLY A 7 6.14 10.36 14.48
CA GLY A 7 5.82 11.56 15.24
C GLY A 7 5.34 11.17 16.64
N VAL A 8 6.03 11.62 17.68
CA VAL A 8 5.71 11.34 19.09
C VAL A 8 5.21 12.61 19.78
N PRO A 9 4.05 12.56 20.47
CA PRO A 9 3.57 13.67 21.30
C PRO A 9 4.61 14.11 22.35
N ASP A 10 4.75 15.42 22.54
CA ASP A 10 5.57 16.04 23.59
C ASP A 10 5.31 15.46 24.99
N PHE A 11 4.04 15.21 25.32
CA PHE A 11 3.64 14.58 26.58
C PHE A 11 4.23 13.17 26.74
N VAL A 12 4.18 12.35 25.68
CA VAL A 12 4.74 10.99 25.70
C VAL A 12 6.27 11.03 25.76
N ALA A 13 6.88 11.97 25.02
CA ALA A 13 8.32 12.13 25.00
C ALA A 13 8.89 12.57 26.36
N SER A 14 8.13 13.34 27.14
CA SER A 14 8.52 13.81 28.48
C SER A 14 8.39 12.74 29.56
N GLU A 15 7.49 11.77 29.37
CA GLU A 15 7.26 10.66 30.31
C GLU A 15 8.21 9.49 30.07
N LEU A 16 8.41 9.09 28.81
CA LEU A 16 9.30 7.99 28.45
C LEU A 16 10.77 8.43 28.53
N THR A 17 11.60 7.57 29.11
CA THR A 17 13.02 7.87 29.32
C THR A 17 13.95 6.82 28.73
N VAL A 18 15.08 7.32 28.22
CA VAL A 18 16.21 6.56 27.73
C VAL A 18 17.30 6.62 28.80
N PRO A 19 17.75 5.48 29.35
CA PRO A 19 18.91 5.46 30.21
C PRO A 19 20.15 5.63 29.33
N GLU A 20 20.86 6.73 29.55
CA GLU A 20 22.10 7.05 28.86
C GLU A 20 23.25 7.11 29.86
N LYS A 21 24.30 6.34 29.59
CA LYS A 21 25.48 6.31 30.46
C LYS A 21 26.33 7.56 30.20
N VAL A 22 26.73 8.22 31.29
CA VAL A 22 27.59 9.38 31.25
C VAL A 22 29.01 8.93 30.92
N THR A 23 29.53 9.48 29.83
CA THR A 23 30.87 9.30 29.30
C THR A 23 31.57 10.65 29.21
N ALA A 24 32.87 10.64 28.95
CA ALA A 24 33.60 11.89 28.72
C ALA A 24 33.07 12.69 27.51
N HIS A 25 32.38 12.05 26.56
CA HIS A 25 31.88 12.68 25.34
C HIS A 25 30.54 13.39 25.52
N ASN A 26 29.64 12.85 26.33
CA ASN A 26 28.28 13.39 26.53
C ASN A 26 28.08 14.07 27.89
N LEU A 27 29.12 14.17 28.75
CA LEU A 27 28.99 14.73 30.10
C LEU A 27 28.33 16.12 30.13
N GLU A 28 28.82 17.06 29.32
CA GLU A 28 28.30 18.44 29.31
C GLU A 28 26.89 18.53 28.74
N GLU A 29 26.57 17.69 27.75
CA GLU A 29 25.22 17.54 27.23
C GLU A 29 24.27 17.00 28.31
N MET A 30 24.66 15.93 29.00
CA MET A 30 23.87 15.34 30.09
C MET A 30 23.67 16.31 31.26
N LYS A 31 24.69 17.10 31.63
CA LYS A 31 24.53 18.17 32.63
C LYS A 31 23.48 19.19 32.20
N THR A 32 23.48 19.57 30.92
CA THR A 32 22.50 20.52 30.38
C THR A 32 21.09 19.94 30.44
N ILE A 33 20.90 18.68 30.03
CA ILE A 33 19.62 17.97 30.10
C ILE A 33 19.12 17.85 31.55
N VAL A 34 20.01 17.54 32.51
CA VAL A 34 19.66 17.48 33.93
C VAL A 34 19.25 18.87 34.45
N ARG A 35 19.94 19.96 34.09
CA ARG A 35 19.58 21.34 34.47
C ARG A 35 18.26 21.82 33.86
N ASN A 36 17.86 21.29 32.71
CA ASN A 36 16.53 21.56 32.16
C ASN A 36 15.43 20.97 33.08
N GLY A 37 15.72 19.84 33.74
CA GLY A 37 14.81 19.17 34.66
C GLY A 37 13.67 18.42 33.93
N PRO A 38 12.66 17.92 34.66
CA PRO A 38 11.60 17.10 34.07
C PRO A 38 10.54 17.91 33.30
N ASN A 39 10.44 19.21 33.56
CA ASN A 39 9.36 20.05 33.02
C ASN A 39 9.71 20.77 31.72
N THR A 40 10.98 20.74 31.29
CA THR A 40 11.45 21.41 30.07
C THR A 40 12.08 20.37 29.15
N HIS A 41 11.46 20.15 27.99
CA HIS A 41 11.95 19.22 26.98
C HIS A 41 12.98 19.89 26.05
N PRO A 42 14.12 19.26 25.75
CA PRO A 42 14.58 17.96 26.26
C PRO A 42 15.11 18.06 27.70
N GLY A 43 14.64 17.18 28.58
CA GLY A 43 14.97 17.15 30.00
C GLY A 43 15.30 15.75 30.52
N ALA A 44 15.40 15.58 31.83
CA ALA A 44 15.61 14.28 32.48
C ALA A 44 14.78 14.12 33.74
N ASN A 45 14.39 12.89 34.03
CA ASN A 45 13.50 12.57 35.15
C ASN A 45 14.27 11.97 36.34
N TYR A 46 15.33 11.19 36.07
CA TYR A 46 16.11 10.51 37.12
C TYR A 46 17.61 10.45 36.77
N VAL A 47 18.44 10.31 37.81
CA VAL A 47 19.88 9.97 37.69
C VAL A 47 20.17 8.77 38.58
N ILE A 48 20.91 7.81 38.06
CA ILE A 48 21.42 6.65 38.79
C ILE A 48 22.92 6.83 38.98
N ARG A 49 23.35 6.84 40.23
CA ARG A 49 24.77 6.94 40.61
C ARG A 49 25.49 5.59 40.46
N ASN A 50 26.81 5.61 40.52
CA ASN A 50 27.65 4.40 40.47
C ASN A 50 27.36 3.40 41.61
N ASP A 51 26.82 3.86 42.74
CA ASP A 51 26.39 3.01 43.85
C ASP A 51 24.99 2.37 43.64
N GLY A 52 24.37 2.60 42.49
CA GLY A 52 23.04 2.09 42.13
C GLY A 52 21.87 2.91 42.71
N ARG A 53 22.13 3.98 43.47
CA ARG A 53 21.06 4.83 44.01
C ARG A 53 20.43 5.67 42.89
N ARG A 54 19.12 5.50 42.72
CA ARG A 54 18.28 6.29 41.80
C ARG A 54 17.77 7.55 42.50
N LYS A 55 18.16 8.72 42.03
CA LYS A 55 17.76 10.05 42.52
C LYS A 55 16.79 10.67 41.51
N LYS A 56 15.62 11.12 41.98
CA LYS A 56 14.66 11.85 41.16
C LYS A 56 15.12 13.30 40.98
N ILE A 57 15.00 13.82 39.77
CA ILE A 57 15.27 15.24 39.48
C ILE A 57 14.01 16.06 39.74
N THR A 58 14.11 17.10 40.55
CA THR A 58 13.07 18.12 40.75
C THR A 58 13.61 19.51 40.42
N ASP A 59 12.72 20.48 40.24
CA ASP A 59 13.12 21.87 39.92
C ASP A 59 14.05 22.49 40.96
N THR A 60 13.97 22.02 42.21
CA THR A 60 14.83 22.46 43.32
C THR A 60 16.18 21.75 43.39
N THR A 61 16.32 20.54 42.85
CA THR A 61 17.55 19.73 43.00
C THR A 61 18.36 19.62 41.71
N LYS A 62 17.82 20.09 40.59
CA LYS A 62 18.39 19.87 39.26
C LYS A 62 19.80 20.44 39.10
N ASP A 63 20.08 21.62 39.66
CA ASP A 63 21.38 22.27 39.56
C ASP A 63 22.44 21.50 40.37
N ASP A 64 22.12 21.13 41.62
CA ASP A 64 23.00 20.30 42.45
C ASP A 64 23.28 18.93 41.81
N VAL A 65 22.26 18.27 41.25
CA VAL A 65 22.42 16.96 40.59
C VAL A 65 23.29 17.07 39.33
N ALA A 66 23.20 18.17 38.59
CA ALA A 66 24.04 18.40 37.43
C ALA A 66 25.51 18.66 37.81
N GLU A 67 25.77 19.33 38.93
CA GLU A 67 27.13 19.52 39.45
C GLU A 67 27.74 18.22 40.00
N GLU A 68 26.92 17.37 40.62
CA GLU A 68 27.32 16.04 41.11
C GLU A 68 27.54 15.00 39.99
N LEU A 69 27.14 15.30 38.75
CA LEU A 69 27.16 14.34 37.64
C LEU A 69 28.60 14.04 37.22
N ASP A 70 28.98 12.76 37.26
CA ASP A 70 30.31 12.29 36.89
C ASP A 70 30.26 11.07 35.96
N VAL A 71 31.39 10.76 35.33
CA VAL A 71 31.53 9.63 34.41
C VAL A 71 31.17 8.32 35.11
N GLY A 72 30.37 7.49 34.43
CA GLY A 72 29.85 6.23 34.95
C GLY A 72 28.40 6.31 35.45
N PHE A 73 27.91 7.51 35.79
CA PHE A 73 26.51 7.70 36.18
C PHE A 73 25.59 7.39 34.98
N THR A 74 24.31 7.15 35.24
CA THR A 74 23.30 6.96 34.18
C THR A 74 22.22 8.00 34.34
N VAL A 75 21.92 8.74 33.27
CA VAL A 75 20.83 9.73 33.24
C VAL A 75 19.65 9.10 32.50
N GLU A 76 18.50 9.05 33.15
CA GLU A 76 17.23 8.69 32.49
C GLU A 76 16.67 9.96 31.84
N ARG A 77 17.20 10.29 30.66
CA ARG A 77 16.78 11.46 29.89
C ARG A 77 15.47 11.18 29.17
N GLN A 78 14.70 12.23 28.94
CA GLN A 78 13.49 12.18 28.13
C GLN A 78 13.83 11.75 26.69
N LEU A 79 12.83 11.18 26.02
CA LEU A 79 12.92 10.82 24.61
C LEU A 79 13.23 12.07 23.78
N ARG A 80 13.97 11.96 22.68
CA ARG A 80 14.28 13.08 21.78
C ARG A 80 14.29 12.64 20.33
N ASP A 81 14.38 13.63 19.43
CA ASP A 81 14.52 13.37 17.99
C ASP A 81 15.70 12.42 17.70
N GLY A 82 15.45 11.40 16.88
CA GLY A 82 16.44 10.39 16.50
C GLY A 82 16.54 9.18 17.43
N ASP A 83 15.86 9.16 18.59
CA ASP A 83 15.83 7.96 19.44
C ASP A 83 15.13 6.79 18.74
N ILE A 84 15.66 5.58 18.91
CA ILE A 84 15.09 4.36 18.32
C ILE A 84 13.97 3.82 19.20
N VAL A 85 12.79 3.63 18.60
CA VAL A 85 11.59 3.05 19.22
C VAL A 85 11.05 1.92 18.37
N LEU A 86 10.39 0.93 18.99
CA LEU A 86 9.64 -0.09 18.27
C LEU A 86 8.18 0.33 18.16
N PHE A 87 7.68 0.42 16.94
CA PHE A 87 6.30 0.80 16.67
C PHE A 87 5.51 -0.39 16.13
N ASN A 88 4.34 -0.63 16.70
CA ASN A 88 3.55 -1.83 16.48
C ASN A 88 2.05 -1.53 16.30
N ARG A 89 1.40 -2.29 15.39
CA ARG A 89 -0.06 -2.35 15.30
C ARG A 89 -0.55 -3.77 15.51
N GLN A 90 -1.61 -3.90 16.30
CA GLN A 90 -2.29 -5.17 16.53
C GLN A 90 -3.44 -5.35 15.54
N PRO A 91 -3.75 -6.59 15.11
CA PRO A 91 -3.02 -7.83 15.38
C PRO A 91 -1.73 -7.91 14.55
N SER A 92 -0.67 -8.48 15.15
CA SER A 92 0.61 -8.64 14.47
C SER A 92 0.66 -9.93 13.66
N LEU A 93 0.42 -9.82 12.34
CA LEU A 93 0.29 -10.96 11.44
C LEU A 93 1.63 -11.44 10.86
N HIS A 94 2.63 -10.58 10.82
CA HIS A 94 3.95 -10.88 10.29
C HIS A 94 4.99 -9.97 10.94
N ARG A 95 6.29 -10.27 10.77
CA ARG A 95 7.36 -9.50 11.43
C ARG A 95 7.31 -7.99 11.15
N LEU A 96 6.86 -7.58 9.96
CA LEU A 96 6.71 -6.17 9.59
C LEU A 96 5.59 -5.42 10.33
N SER A 97 4.78 -6.11 11.15
CA SER A 97 3.79 -5.46 12.01
C SER A 97 4.44 -4.85 13.26
N ILE A 98 5.75 -5.03 13.46
CA ILE A 98 6.58 -4.33 14.43
C ILE A 98 7.90 -3.94 13.76
N MET A 99 8.22 -2.66 13.71
CA MET A 99 9.45 -2.15 13.10
C MET A 99 10.04 -1.04 13.98
N ALA A 100 11.33 -0.80 13.82
CA ALA A 100 12.03 0.27 14.50
C ALA A 100 11.88 1.58 13.72
N HIS A 101 11.49 2.64 14.43
CA HIS A 101 11.39 4.00 13.93
C HIS A 101 12.30 4.91 14.75
N GLU A 102 12.68 6.03 14.15
CA GLU A 102 13.31 7.17 14.79
C GLU A 102 12.22 8.11 15.31
N VAL A 103 12.37 8.57 16.55
CA VAL A 103 11.44 9.50 17.15
C VAL A 103 11.55 10.86 16.47
N ARG A 104 10.41 11.49 16.26
CA ARG A 104 10.31 12.92 15.99
C ARG A 104 9.28 13.53 16.92
N VAL A 105 9.73 14.30 17.89
CA VAL A 105 8.88 14.95 18.87
C VAL A 105 8.08 16.06 18.17
N MET A 106 6.77 16.01 18.35
CA MET A 106 5.85 16.91 17.68
C MET A 106 4.73 17.33 18.62
N PRO A 107 4.12 18.51 18.41
CA PRO A 107 2.96 18.92 19.19
C PRO A 107 1.77 17.96 18.99
N TYR A 108 0.70 18.19 19.75
CA TYR A 108 -0.55 17.43 19.74
C TYR A 108 -0.43 16.01 20.33
N LYS A 109 -1.52 15.22 20.28
CA LYS A 109 -1.71 14.03 21.14
C LYS A 109 -1.68 12.68 20.41
N THR A 110 -1.30 12.65 19.13
CA THR A 110 -1.35 11.42 18.32
C THR A 110 0.03 11.02 17.83
N PHE A 111 0.25 9.70 17.68
CA PHE A 111 1.37 9.22 16.90
C PHE A 111 1.15 9.53 15.42
N ARG A 112 2.20 9.97 14.72
CA ARG A 112 2.15 10.25 13.28
C ARG A 112 3.00 9.26 12.54
N LEU A 113 2.43 8.64 11.51
CA LEU A 113 3.07 7.66 10.67
C LEU A 113 3.13 8.19 9.23
N ASN A 114 4.23 7.92 8.54
CA ASN A 114 4.32 8.19 7.10
C ASN A 114 3.38 7.25 6.33
N LEU A 115 2.59 7.79 5.39
CA LEU A 115 1.60 7.04 4.63
C LEU A 115 2.21 5.87 3.84
N CYS A 116 3.46 5.95 3.38
CA CYS A 116 4.11 4.83 2.69
C CYS A 116 4.28 3.58 3.56
N VAL A 117 4.22 3.73 4.88
CA VAL A 117 4.45 2.67 5.88
C VAL A 117 3.13 2.13 6.46
N CYS A 118 1.97 2.65 6.04
CA CYS A 118 0.67 2.08 6.43
C CYS A 118 0.48 0.62 5.98
N PRO A 119 0.88 0.20 4.74
CA PRO A 119 0.66 -1.17 4.28
C PRO A 119 1.23 -2.27 5.19
N PRO A 120 2.50 -2.26 5.64
CA PRO A 120 2.99 -3.30 6.55
C PRO A 120 2.23 -3.36 7.88
N TYR A 121 1.79 -2.23 8.43
CA TYR A 121 0.95 -2.24 9.64
C TYR A 121 -0.51 -2.61 9.37
N ASN A 122 -0.92 -2.59 8.10
CA ASN A 122 -2.32 -2.59 7.70
C ASN A 122 -3.12 -1.50 8.45
N ALA A 123 -2.48 -0.35 8.65
CA ALA A 123 -3.04 0.78 9.38
C ALA A 123 -3.88 1.65 8.46
N ASP A 124 -4.99 2.13 8.98
CA ASP A 124 -5.76 3.23 8.43
C ASP A 124 -5.85 4.36 9.48
N PHE A 125 -6.70 5.36 9.21
CA PHE A 125 -6.84 6.55 10.06
C PHE A 125 -8.31 6.79 10.43
N ASP A 126 -9.10 5.72 10.57
CA ASP A 126 -10.52 5.80 10.93
C ASP A 126 -10.78 5.75 12.46
N GLY A 127 -9.71 5.68 13.26
CA GLY A 127 -9.75 5.51 14.71
C GLY A 127 -8.73 4.51 15.26
N ASP A 128 -7.88 3.95 14.39
CA ASP A 128 -6.80 3.03 14.74
C ASP A 128 -5.89 3.52 15.88
N GLU A 129 -5.55 2.60 16.79
CA GLU A 129 -4.56 2.78 17.85
C GLU A 129 -3.30 1.94 17.56
N MET A 130 -2.13 2.46 17.94
CA MET A 130 -0.84 1.81 17.75
C MET A 130 0.04 1.93 19.00
N ASN A 131 0.88 0.93 19.22
CA ASN A 131 1.74 0.82 20.39
C ASN A 131 3.15 1.32 20.08
N LEU A 132 3.77 1.99 21.04
CA LEU A 132 5.16 2.41 21.01
C LEU A 132 5.90 1.80 22.19
N HIS A 133 7.01 1.13 21.90
CA HIS A 133 7.89 0.53 22.90
C HIS A 133 9.28 1.14 22.79
N LEU A 134 9.92 1.40 23.94
CA LEU A 134 11.24 2.04 24.01
C LEU A 134 12.30 1.06 24.52
N PRO A 135 13.18 0.53 23.64
CA PRO A 135 14.30 -0.31 24.06
C PRO A 135 15.24 0.44 25.01
N GLN A 136 15.49 -0.13 26.18
CA GLN A 136 16.23 0.53 27.26
C GLN A 136 17.76 0.36 27.11
N THR A 137 18.22 -0.85 26.78
CA THR A 137 19.64 -1.16 26.63
C THR A 137 20.19 -0.70 25.28
N GLU A 138 21.46 -0.28 25.23
CA GLU A 138 22.14 0.09 23.98
C GLU A 138 22.16 -1.04 22.94
N GLU A 139 22.35 -2.28 23.41
CA GLU A 139 22.36 -3.47 22.54
C GLU A 139 21.03 -3.63 21.80
N ALA A 140 19.90 -3.58 22.52
CA ALA A 140 18.57 -3.66 21.93
C ALA A 140 18.25 -2.47 21.00
N ARG A 141 18.71 -1.25 21.33
CA ARG A 141 18.56 -0.08 20.43
C ARG A 141 19.34 -0.27 19.14
N SER A 142 20.57 -0.77 19.24
CA SER A 142 21.45 -1.01 18.09
C SER A 142 20.92 -2.14 17.22
N GLU A 143 20.49 -3.26 17.81
CA GLU A 143 19.85 -4.36 17.09
C GLU A 143 18.59 -3.90 16.34
N ALA A 144 17.72 -3.14 17.03
CA ALA A 144 16.52 -2.57 16.42
C ALA A 144 16.87 -1.61 15.27
N GLY A 145 17.84 -0.71 15.47
CA GLY A 145 18.28 0.27 14.48
C GLY A 145 18.96 -0.33 13.26
N ILE A 146 19.60 -1.50 13.39
CA ILE A 146 20.31 -2.18 12.29
C ILE A 146 19.37 -3.13 11.54
N ILE A 147 18.54 -3.90 12.25
CA ILE A 147 17.79 -5.02 11.65
C ILE A 147 16.32 -4.64 11.40
N MET A 148 15.71 -3.93 12.35
CA MET A 148 14.26 -3.69 12.36
C MET A 148 13.86 -2.34 11.77
N LYS A 149 14.83 -1.50 11.38
CA LYS A 149 14.56 -0.18 10.83
C LYS A 149 13.67 -0.27 9.59
N VAL A 150 12.77 0.69 9.43
CA VAL A 150 11.74 0.66 8.36
C VAL A 150 12.34 0.51 6.97
N GLN A 151 13.37 1.29 6.63
CA GLN A 151 14.03 1.24 5.33
C GLN A 151 14.63 -0.14 4.99
N GLU A 152 15.11 -0.88 5.98
CA GLU A 152 15.71 -2.22 5.81
C GLU A 152 14.64 -3.28 5.52
N ASN A 153 13.37 -2.90 5.65
CA ASN A 153 12.21 -3.76 5.54
C ASN A 153 11.24 -3.29 4.44
N ILE A 154 11.72 -2.50 3.46
CA ILE A 154 10.92 -2.09 2.29
C ILE A 154 10.47 -3.31 1.47
N ILE A 155 11.33 -4.33 1.33
CA ILE A 155 11.03 -5.56 0.58
C ILE A 155 10.43 -6.63 1.51
N SER A 156 9.31 -7.22 1.09
CA SER A 156 8.63 -8.26 1.84
C SER A 156 9.37 -9.61 1.79
N PRO A 157 9.59 -10.29 2.93
CA PRO A 157 10.15 -11.65 2.95
C PRO A 157 9.19 -12.71 2.41
N ARG A 158 7.91 -12.37 2.16
CA ARG A 158 6.94 -13.32 1.62
C ARG A 158 7.05 -13.50 0.11
N PHE A 159 7.39 -12.43 -0.61
CA PHE A 159 7.27 -12.38 -2.08
C PHE A 159 8.48 -11.75 -2.78
N GLY A 160 9.39 -11.10 -2.07
CA GLY A 160 10.51 -10.37 -2.70
C GLY A 160 10.08 -9.10 -3.45
N GLU A 161 8.97 -8.48 -3.01
CA GLU A 161 8.45 -7.24 -3.60
C GLU A 161 8.32 -6.12 -2.55
N PRO A 162 8.34 -4.83 -2.96
CA PRO A 162 8.14 -3.71 -2.05
C PRO A 162 6.76 -3.71 -1.38
N VAL A 163 6.75 -3.82 -0.05
CA VAL A 163 5.55 -3.68 0.78
C VAL A 163 5.37 -2.25 1.29
N ILE A 164 6.45 -1.48 1.36
CA ILE A 164 6.45 -0.05 1.64
C ILE A 164 6.56 0.68 0.31
N GLY A 165 5.76 1.74 0.11
CA GLY A 165 5.76 2.47 -1.16
C GLY A 165 4.61 3.45 -1.27
N GLY A 166 4.47 4.05 -2.46
CA GLY A 166 3.40 4.99 -2.76
C GLY A 166 2.01 4.38 -2.60
N MET A 167 1.03 5.23 -2.27
CA MET A 167 -0.37 4.89 -2.10
C MET A 167 -1.24 6.05 -2.58
N GLN A 168 -2.44 5.73 -3.07
CA GLN A 168 -3.53 6.68 -3.32
C GLN A 168 -3.04 7.96 -4.04
N ASP A 169 -3.08 9.11 -3.36
CA ASP A 169 -2.72 10.42 -3.90
C ASP A 169 -1.32 10.47 -4.50
N TYR A 170 -0.35 9.77 -3.93
CA TYR A 170 1.00 9.69 -4.51
C TYR A 170 0.96 9.07 -5.92
N ILE A 171 0.11 8.07 -6.14
CA ILE A 171 0.03 7.38 -7.43
C ILE A 171 -0.74 8.23 -8.45
N SER A 172 -1.88 8.79 -8.05
CA SER A 172 -2.67 9.68 -8.93
C SER A 172 -1.89 10.94 -9.29
N GLY A 173 -1.20 11.53 -8.32
CA GLY A 173 -0.39 12.73 -8.50
C GLY A 173 0.85 12.47 -9.36
N ALA A 174 1.53 11.33 -9.20
CA ALA A 174 2.63 10.93 -10.09
C ALA A 174 2.16 10.83 -11.55
N TYR A 175 0.99 10.24 -11.77
CA TYR A 175 0.41 10.12 -13.10
C TYR A 175 0.05 11.49 -13.69
N LEU A 176 -0.64 12.34 -12.92
CA LEU A 176 -1.02 13.68 -13.36
C LEU A 176 0.20 14.57 -13.64
N MET A 177 1.25 14.42 -12.85
CA MET A 177 2.51 15.12 -13.04
C MET A 177 3.20 14.64 -14.33
N THR A 178 3.33 13.34 -14.55
CA THR A 178 4.21 12.79 -15.60
C THR A 178 3.53 12.43 -16.93
N LYS A 179 2.20 12.51 -17.01
CA LYS A 179 1.46 12.29 -18.27
C LYS A 179 1.91 13.25 -19.37
N ASP A 180 1.79 12.83 -20.61
CA ASP A 180 2.07 13.69 -21.76
C ASP A 180 1.22 14.96 -21.76
N GLY A 181 1.87 16.09 -22.08
CA GLY A 181 1.29 17.43 -22.08
C GLY A 181 1.27 18.13 -20.73
N SER A 182 1.82 17.53 -19.66
CA SER A 182 1.99 18.21 -18.37
C SER A 182 3.21 19.14 -18.39
N GLU A 183 2.95 20.43 -18.37
CA GLU A 183 3.94 21.52 -18.35
C GLU A 183 3.76 22.39 -17.10
N PHE A 184 4.88 22.78 -16.50
CA PHE A 184 4.93 23.55 -15.26
C PHE A 184 5.81 24.80 -15.45
N PRO A 185 5.31 26.00 -15.14
CA PRO A 185 6.11 27.22 -15.15
C PRO A 185 7.30 27.13 -14.18
N THR A 186 8.41 27.78 -14.52
CA THR A 186 9.66 27.75 -13.72
C THR A 186 9.43 28.18 -12.27
N ASP A 187 8.67 29.25 -12.03
CA ASP A 187 8.35 29.77 -10.69
C ASP A 187 7.62 28.73 -9.83
N ASP A 188 6.71 27.95 -10.45
CA ASP A 188 5.97 26.89 -9.76
C ASP A 188 6.90 25.74 -9.37
N VAL A 189 7.82 25.38 -10.26
CA VAL A 189 8.78 24.29 -10.01
C VAL A 189 9.76 24.65 -8.91
N GLU A 190 10.23 25.90 -8.87
CA GLU A 190 11.07 26.38 -7.78
C GLU A 190 10.34 26.25 -6.45
N GLN A 191 9.07 26.67 -6.39
CA GLN A 191 8.24 26.50 -5.20
C GLN A 191 8.07 25.02 -4.83
N TYR A 192 7.76 24.13 -5.78
CA TYR A 192 7.62 22.70 -5.50
C TYR A 192 8.91 22.08 -4.96
N PHE A 193 10.07 22.45 -5.51
CA PHE A 193 11.37 21.95 -5.04
C PHE A 193 11.74 22.53 -3.67
N TYR A 194 11.37 23.78 -3.39
CA TYR A 194 11.54 24.37 -2.07
C TYR A 194 10.70 23.65 -1.01
N GLU A 195 9.39 23.51 -1.24
CA GLU A 195 8.45 22.87 -0.30
C GLU A 195 8.77 21.39 -0.06
N SER A 196 9.22 20.68 -1.09
CA SER A 196 9.63 19.28 -0.97
C SER A 196 11.02 19.09 -0.36
N GLY A 197 11.79 20.17 -0.19
CA GLY A 197 13.18 20.17 0.27
C GLY A 197 14.18 19.64 -0.76
N ILE A 198 13.77 19.49 -2.02
CA ILE A 198 14.63 19.03 -3.12
C ILE A 198 15.61 20.13 -3.56
N LEU A 199 15.19 21.40 -3.50
CA LEU A 199 15.99 22.54 -3.94
C LEU A 199 17.36 22.55 -3.24
N ASN A 200 17.35 22.39 -1.91
CA ASN A 200 18.55 22.43 -1.08
C ASN A 200 19.37 21.14 -1.15
N ASN A 201 18.75 20.00 -1.47
CA ASN A 201 19.37 18.69 -1.35
C ASN A 201 19.87 18.10 -2.68
N LYS A 202 19.29 18.49 -3.82
CA LYS A 202 19.56 17.83 -5.12
C LYS A 202 19.86 18.74 -6.32
N VAL A 203 19.20 19.89 -6.43
CA VAL A 203 19.15 20.65 -7.70
C VAL A 203 19.91 21.98 -7.65
N GLY A 204 19.92 22.67 -6.50
CA GLY A 204 20.44 24.04 -6.41
C GLY A 204 19.56 25.07 -7.12
N VAL A 205 19.79 26.35 -6.85
CA VAL A 205 19.01 27.45 -7.46
C VAL A 205 19.48 27.71 -8.90
N GLU A 206 20.68 27.27 -9.26
CA GLU A 206 21.28 27.50 -10.57
C GLU A 206 20.51 26.83 -11.71
N ALA A 207 19.78 25.75 -11.42
CA ALA A 207 18.98 25.01 -12.42
C ALA A 207 17.84 25.84 -13.04
N PHE A 208 17.47 26.97 -12.42
CA PHE A 208 16.36 27.82 -12.85
C PHE A 208 16.80 29.03 -13.66
N ASN A 209 18.07 29.45 -13.53
CA ASN A 209 18.56 30.72 -14.05
C ASN A 209 18.62 30.81 -15.59
N GLU A 210 18.62 29.67 -16.29
CA GLU A 210 18.80 29.61 -17.75
C GLU A 210 17.60 29.00 -18.50
N LYS A 211 16.57 28.52 -17.80
CA LYS A 211 15.47 27.79 -18.44
C LYS A 211 14.32 28.71 -18.84
N LEU A 212 14.28 29.04 -20.14
CA LEU A 212 13.23 29.87 -20.76
C LEU A 212 11.95 29.11 -21.11
N THR A 213 11.98 27.78 -21.09
CA THR A 213 10.82 26.93 -21.43
C THR A 213 10.20 26.31 -20.16
N PRO A 214 8.88 26.08 -20.14
CA PRO A 214 8.25 25.33 -19.06
C PRO A 214 8.93 23.98 -18.83
N TRP A 215 8.95 23.53 -17.58
CA TRP A 215 9.41 22.19 -17.25
C TRP A 215 8.32 21.17 -17.57
N THR A 216 8.71 20.03 -18.12
CA THR A 216 7.81 18.88 -18.22
C THR A 216 7.80 18.11 -16.91
N GLY A 217 6.69 17.45 -16.58
CA GLY A 217 6.65 16.63 -15.37
C GLY A 217 7.63 15.45 -15.36
N LYS A 218 8.05 14.98 -16.54
CA LYS A 218 9.12 13.97 -16.67
C LYS A 218 10.48 14.53 -16.20
N GLU A 219 10.78 15.80 -16.52
CA GLU A 219 11.97 16.49 -16.03
C GLU A 219 11.92 16.79 -14.53
N LEU A 220 10.73 17.00 -13.96
CA LEU A 220 10.58 17.09 -12.50
C LEU A 220 10.91 15.74 -11.84
N PHE A 221 10.37 14.65 -12.38
CA PHE A 221 10.52 13.33 -11.80
C PHE A 221 11.96 12.80 -11.88
N GLN A 222 12.70 13.07 -12.98
CA GLN A 222 14.06 12.56 -13.15
C GLN A 222 15.05 13.07 -12.08
N VAL A 223 14.79 14.22 -11.45
CA VAL A 223 15.60 14.76 -10.34
C VAL A 223 15.65 13.80 -9.14
N LEU A 224 14.63 12.95 -9.00
CA LEU A 224 14.52 12.00 -7.91
C LEU A 224 15.34 10.73 -8.13
N LEU A 225 15.81 10.49 -9.36
CA LEU A 225 16.39 9.22 -9.77
C LEU A 225 17.93 9.22 -9.63
N PRO A 226 18.53 8.07 -9.29
CA PRO A 226 19.98 7.89 -9.43
C PRO A 226 20.43 8.11 -10.87
N LYS A 227 21.58 8.78 -11.06
CA LYS A 227 22.05 9.27 -12.38
C LYS A 227 22.43 8.17 -13.37
N ASP A 228 22.72 6.96 -12.91
CA ASP A 228 23.06 5.79 -13.71
C ASP A 228 21.89 4.79 -13.82
N LEU A 229 20.73 5.10 -13.20
CA LEU A 229 19.58 4.21 -13.22
C LEU A 229 19.03 4.09 -14.64
N SER A 230 18.94 2.86 -15.13
CA SER A 230 18.20 2.55 -16.36
C SER A 230 17.16 1.49 -16.05
N VAL A 231 15.91 1.68 -16.45
CA VAL A 231 14.84 0.69 -16.25
C VAL A 231 13.73 0.92 -17.26
N GLU A 232 13.18 -0.18 -17.77
CA GLU A 232 12.04 -0.15 -18.68
C GLU A 232 10.91 -1.05 -18.18
N PHE A 233 9.67 -0.56 -18.18
CA PHE A 233 8.52 -1.35 -17.75
C PHE A 233 7.21 -0.81 -18.31
N ARG A 234 6.16 -1.65 -18.29
CA ARG A 234 4.80 -1.24 -18.67
C ARG A 234 4.12 -0.53 -17.51
N SER A 235 3.52 0.62 -17.77
CA SER A 235 2.67 1.31 -16.79
C SER A 235 1.43 0.47 -16.47
N LYS A 236 0.81 0.73 -15.32
CA LYS A 236 -0.48 0.13 -14.95
C LYS A 236 -1.59 0.55 -15.91
N THR A 237 -1.53 1.78 -16.44
CA THR A 237 -2.47 2.32 -17.42
C THR A 237 -2.33 1.72 -18.83
N CYS A 238 -1.40 0.79 -19.04
CA CYS A 238 -1.19 0.15 -20.34
C CYS A 238 -2.46 -0.54 -20.86
N ARG A 239 -2.85 -0.15 -22.09
CA ARG A 239 -4.05 -0.67 -22.78
C ARG A 239 -3.95 -2.12 -23.26
N LYS A 240 -2.80 -2.79 -23.06
CA LYS A 240 -2.54 -4.17 -23.49
C LYS A 240 -2.93 -4.41 -24.96
N CYS A 241 -2.44 -3.55 -25.85
CA CYS A 241 -2.65 -3.68 -27.29
C CYS A 241 -2.17 -5.06 -27.80
N GLU A 242 -2.78 -5.58 -28.86
CA GLU A 242 -2.42 -6.90 -29.44
C GLU A 242 -0.92 -7.03 -29.76
N LYS A 243 -0.29 -5.94 -30.20
CA LYS A 243 1.15 -5.83 -30.40
C LYS A 243 1.69 -4.71 -29.51
N CYS A 244 2.71 -5.04 -28.71
CA CYS A 244 3.39 -4.06 -27.87
C CYS A 244 4.53 -3.41 -28.68
N GLU A 245 4.47 -2.10 -28.85
CA GLU A 245 5.52 -1.30 -29.52
C GLU A 245 6.63 -0.85 -28.55
N PHE A 246 6.61 -1.34 -27.29
CA PHE A 246 7.59 -1.02 -26.23
C PHE A 246 7.86 0.49 -26.13
N ALA A 247 9.12 0.92 -26.23
CA ALA A 247 9.54 2.32 -26.18
C ALA A 247 8.87 3.22 -27.25
N ASN A 248 8.27 2.66 -28.31
CA ASN A 248 7.54 3.41 -29.33
C ASN A 248 6.02 3.45 -29.08
N CYS A 249 5.58 3.17 -27.85
CA CYS A 249 4.17 3.20 -27.48
C CYS A 249 3.53 4.57 -27.79
N LYS A 250 2.53 4.57 -28.67
CA LYS A 250 1.74 5.76 -29.07
C LYS A 250 0.90 6.39 -27.96
N PHE A 251 0.78 5.71 -26.82
CA PHE A 251 -0.07 6.10 -25.70
C PHE A 251 0.70 6.44 -24.42
N ASP A 252 2.03 6.53 -24.51
CA ASP A 252 2.92 6.86 -23.37
C ASP A 252 2.73 5.94 -22.14
N ASN A 253 2.41 4.67 -22.38
CA ASN A 253 2.18 3.66 -21.34
C ASN A 253 3.36 2.69 -21.15
N TYR A 254 4.52 3.02 -21.70
CA TYR A 254 5.75 2.24 -21.55
C TYR A 254 6.84 3.16 -21.01
N VAL A 255 7.22 2.93 -19.76
CA VAL A 255 8.20 3.74 -19.04
C VAL A 255 9.59 3.38 -19.51
N VAL A 256 10.37 4.39 -19.90
CA VAL A 256 11.77 4.27 -20.29
C VAL A 256 12.57 5.28 -19.49
N ILE A 257 13.34 4.78 -18.54
CA ILE A 257 14.32 5.55 -17.79
C ILE A 257 15.71 5.08 -18.25
N LYS A 258 16.57 6.03 -18.62
CA LYS A 258 17.96 5.77 -18.99
C LYS A 258 18.87 6.82 -18.37
N GLU A 259 19.93 6.39 -17.72
CA GLU A 259 20.89 7.28 -17.03
C GLU A 259 20.16 8.33 -16.16
N GLY A 260 19.23 7.85 -15.34
CA GLY A 260 18.43 8.68 -14.43
C GLY A 260 17.41 9.60 -15.11
N LYS A 261 17.30 9.61 -16.44
CA LYS A 261 16.36 10.47 -17.19
C LYS A 261 15.10 9.71 -17.56
N LEU A 262 13.94 10.25 -17.19
CA LEU A 262 12.63 9.72 -17.60
C LEU A 262 12.31 10.20 -19.02
N LEU A 263 12.61 9.37 -20.02
CA LEU A 263 12.47 9.73 -21.43
C LEU A 263 11.05 9.57 -21.94
N LYS A 264 10.37 8.49 -21.52
CA LYS A 264 9.04 8.11 -21.99
C LYS A 264 8.25 7.43 -20.88
N GLY A 265 6.95 7.42 -21.04
CA GLY A 265 6.00 6.76 -20.18
C GLY A 265 5.55 7.60 -19.00
N VAL A 266 4.44 7.17 -18.42
CA VAL A 266 3.84 7.76 -17.23
C VAL A 266 4.17 6.96 -15.97
N ILE A 267 4.41 7.66 -14.88
CA ILE A 267 4.65 7.07 -13.56
C ILE A 267 3.32 6.83 -12.86
N ASP A 268 3.02 5.57 -12.56
CA ASP A 268 1.80 5.14 -11.87
C ASP A 268 2.09 4.01 -10.86
N GLY A 269 1.06 3.22 -10.52
CA GLY A 269 1.21 2.16 -9.52
C GLY A 269 2.23 1.08 -9.89
N ALA A 270 2.58 0.93 -11.18
CA ALA A 270 3.62 0.00 -11.59
C ALA A 270 5.04 0.48 -11.22
N ALA A 271 5.23 1.76 -10.92
CA ALA A 271 6.54 2.32 -10.59
C ALA A 271 6.92 2.10 -9.12
N PHE A 272 6.12 2.58 -8.17
CA PHE A 272 6.52 2.60 -6.76
C PHE A 272 5.38 2.32 -5.76
N LYS A 273 4.24 1.78 -6.21
CA LYS A 273 3.13 1.48 -5.30
C LYS A 273 3.42 0.27 -4.42
N ALA A 274 3.13 0.40 -3.13
CA ALA A 274 3.18 -0.69 -2.17
C ALA A 274 2.30 -1.89 -2.59
N ARG A 275 2.79 -3.12 -2.38
CA ARG A 275 2.05 -4.38 -2.64
C ARG A 275 1.51 -4.49 -4.08
N SER A 276 2.24 -3.96 -5.05
CA SER A 276 1.79 -3.89 -6.46
C SER A 276 2.86 -4.30 -7.47
N SER A 277 3.74 -5.23 -7.10
CA SER A 277 4.86 -5.72 -7.93
C SER A 277 5.54 -4.62 -8.74
N CYS A 278 5.85 -3.51 -8.04
CA CYS A 278 6.30 -2.29 -8.65
C CYS A 278 7.77 -2.39 -9.08
N LYS A 279 8.09 -1.90 -10.27
CA LYS A 279 9.40 -2.14 -10.91
C LYS A 279 10.45 -1.09 -10.60
N LEU A 280 10.07 0.18 -10.44
CA LEU A 280 11.04 1.26 -10.20
C LEU A 280 11.57 1.24 -8.77
N LEU A 281 10.69 1.21 -7.76
CA LEU A 281 11.12 1.19 -6.36
C LEU A 281 11.88 -0.08 -6.00
N ASP A 282 11.40 -1.24 -6.47
CA ASP A 282 12.10 -2.52 -6.31
C ASP A 282 13.53 -2.43 -6.85
N LYS A 283 13.68 -1.78 -8.00
CA LYS A 283 14.97 -1.63 -8.65
C LYS A 283 15.92 -0.71 -7.89
N ILE A 284 15.42 0.45 -7.43
CA ILE A 284 16.19 1.39 -6.62
C ILE A 284 16.71 0.69 -5.36
N VAL A 285 15.83 -0.01 -4.63
CA VAL A 285 16.20 -0.68 -3.38
C VAL A 285 17.23 -1.80 -3.61
N LYS A 286 17.07 -2.60 -4.66
CA LYS A 286 17.96 -3.74 -4.93
C LYS A 286 19.33 -3.36 -5.49
N ASP A 287 19.40 -2.35 -6.36
CA ASP A 287 20.67 -1.98 -7.00
C ASP A 287 21.46 -0.93 -6.22
N TYR A 288 20.78 -0.06 -5.46
CA TYR A 288 21.41 1.06 -4.76
C TYR A 288 21.35 0.93 -3.24
N GLY A 289 20.40 0.18 -2.70
CA GLY A 289 20.24 -0.06 -1.27
C GLY A 289 18.97 0.54 -0.68
N SER A 290 18.72 0.17 0.58
CA SER A 290 17.58 0.63 1.37
C SER A 290 17.62 2.14 1.65
N ASP A 291 18.81 2.72 1.80
CA ASP A 291 19.01 4.16 2.02
C ASP A 291 18.52 5.01 0.84
N GLU A 292 18.93 4.69 -0.38
CA GLU A 292 18.43 5.31 -1.61
C GLU A 292 16.93 5.08 -1.78
N GLY A 293 16.43 3.90 -1.42
CA GLY A 293 14.99 3.60 -1.40
C GLY A 293 14.21 4.53 -0.46
N ARG A 294 14.72 4.75 0.76
CA ARG A 294 14.15 5.70 1.72
C ARG A 294 14.17 7.12 1.18
N GLU A 295 15.33 7.58 0.69
CA GLU A 295 15.46 8.93 0.17
C GLU A 295 14.52 9.17 -1.02
N PHE A 296 14.45 8.22 -1.94
CA PHE A 296 13.52 8.27 -3.06
C PHE A 296 12.07 8.40 -2.56
N LEU A 297 11.63 7.56 -1.62
CA LEU A 297 10.27 7.63 -1.07
C LEU A 297 9.98 8.94 -0.34
N ASP A 298 10.92 9.44 0.46
CA ASP A 298 10.77 10.69 1.19
C ASP A 298 10.69 11.90 0.25
N SER A 299 11.47 11.92 -0.84
CA SER A 299 11.47 13.00 -1.82
C SER A 299 10.28 12.93 -2.78
N VAL A 300 9.97 11.74 -3.33
CA VAL A 300 8.91 11.57 -4.33
C VAL A 300 7.54 11.90 -3.75
N THR A 301 7.28 11.48 -2.51
CA THR A 301 5.99 11.74 -1.84
C THR A 301 5.78 13.22 -1.58
N LYS A 302 6.79 13.94 -1.09
CA LYS A 302 6.70 15.39 -0.85
C LYS A 302 6.52 16.16 -2.15
N LEU A 303 7.31 15.85 -3.19
CA LEU A 303 7.20 16.52 -4.49
C LEU A 303 5.81 16.35 -5.09
N ILE A 304 5.29 15.12 -5.10
CA ILE A 304 3.97 14.84 -5.67
C ILE A 304 2.88 15.59 -4.90
N ILE A 305 2.98 15.69 -3.57
CA ILE A 305 2.00 16.44 -2.78
C ILE A 305 2.06 17.94 -3.10
N SER A 306 3.25 18.55 -3.19
CA SER A 306 3.38 19.96 -3.59
C SER A 306 2.77 20.22 -4.98
N VAL A 307 3.00 19.32 -5.94
CA VAL A 307 2.43 19.44 -7.29
C VAL A 307 0.91 19.25 -7.28
N ILE A 308 0.40 18.18 -6.64
CA ILE A 308 -1.03 17.86 -6.69
C ILE A 308 -1.88 18.88 -5.93
N MET A 309 -1.34 19.52 -4.90
CA MET A 309 -2.00 20.61 -4.19
C MET A 309 -2.28 21.82 -5.09
N LYS A 310 -1.45 22.06 -6.12
CA LYS A 310 -1.67 23.13 -7.09
C LYS A 310 -2.49 22.68 -8.31
N VAL A 311 -2.20 21.48 -8.84
CA VAL A 311 -2.92 20.91 -10.00
C VAL A 311 -4.38 20.63 -9.68
N GLY A 312 -4.66 20.17 -8.45
CA GLY A 312 -5.98 19.77 -8.00
C GLY A 312 -6.34 18.35 -8.45
N LEU A 313 -6.88 17.58 -7.51
CA LEU A 313 -7.51 16.29 -7.76
C LEU A 313 -8.78 16.24 -6.90
N THR A 314 -9.92 15.95 -7.53
CA THR A 314 -11.21 15.86 -6.84
C THR A 314 -12.11 14.84 -7.53
N THR A 315 -13.12 14.31 -6.87
CA THR A 315 -14.08 13.41 -7.52
C THR A 315 -15.49 13.95 -7.34
N GLY A 316 -16.32 13.77 -8.37
CA GLY A 316 -17.70 14.21 -8.40
C GLY A 316 -18.64 13.10 -8.84
N ILE A 317 -19.94 13.37 -8.80
CA ILE A 317 -20.97 12.42 -9.26
C ILE A 317 -20.90 12.24 -10.79
N ASP A 318 -20.43 13.25 -11.50
CA ASP A 318 -20.20 13.29 -12.94
C ASP A 318 -19.08 12.36 -13.42
N ASP A 319 -18.22 11.90 -12.50
CA ASP A 319 -17.20 10.89 -12.80
C ASP A 319 -17.80 9.53 -13.19
N VAL A 320 -19.08 9.29 -12.89
CA VAL A 320 -19.81 8.06 -13.25
C VAL A 320 -21.01 8.31 -14.17
N ASP A 321 -21.17 9.54 -14.66
CA ASP A 321 -22.23 9.88 -15.61
C ASP A 321 -21.90 9.34 -17.01
N ILE A 322 -22.85 8.58 -17.57
CA ILE A 322 -22.82 8.00 -18.91
C ILE A 322 -23.87 8.72 -19.77
N PRO A 323 -23.59 9.05 -21.04
CA PRO A 323 -24.60 9.58 -21.96
C PRO A 323 -25.76 8.61 -22.19
N GLU A 324 -26.91 9.13 -22.60
CA GLU A 324 -28.14 8.34 -22.82
C GLU A 324 -27.93 7.17 -23.79
N GLU A 325 -27.20 7.40 -24.89
CA GLU A 325 -26.80 6.35 -25.85
C GLU A 325 -26.06 5.17 -25.20
N GLY A 326 -25.22 5.46 -24.19
CA GLY A 326 -24.49 4.43 -23.45
C GLY A 326 -25.39 3.68 -22.47
N LEU A 327 -26.37 4.37 -21.88
CA LEU A 327 -27.37 3.75 -21.00
C LEU A 327 -28.30 2.83 -21.79
N ASP A 328 -28.78 3.27 -22.96
CA ASP A 328 -29.63 2.46 -23.86
C ASP A 328 -28.92 1.17 -24.26
N ARG A 329 -27.63 1.27 -24.62
CA ARG A 329 -26.80 0.10 -24.94
C ARG A 329 -26.64 -0.85 -23.75
N ILE A 330 -26.50 -0.33 -22.54
CA ILE A 330 -26.41 -1.16 -21.33
C ILE A 330 -27.75 -1.86 -21.09
N ASP A 331 -28.86 -1.14 -21.19
CA ASP A 331 -30.20 -1.71 -21.00
C ASP A 331 -30.48 -2.79 -22.07
N GLU A 332 -30.09 -2.61 -23.33
CA GLU A 332 -30.17 -3.63 -24.39
C GLU A 332 -29.36 -4.91 -24.05
N ILE A 333 -28.14 -4.76 -23.53
CA ILE A 333 -27.31 -5.89 -23.10
C ILE A 333 -28.01 -6.68 -21.98
N LEU A 334 -28.59 -5.97 -21.01
CA LEU A 334 -29.26 -6.58 -19.86
C LEU A 334 -30.58 -7.26 -20.26
N GLU A 335 -31.36 -6.67 -21.16
CA GLU A 335 -32.59 -7.27 -21.70
C GLU A 335 -32.30 -8.54 -22.49
N ASN A 336 -31.26 -8.54 -23.33
CA ASN A 336 -30.81 -9.73 -24.05
C ASN A 336 -30.40 -10.86 -23.09
N ALA A 337 -29.71 -10.53 -21.99
CA ALA A 337 -29.36 -11.50 -20.97
C ALA A 337 -30.60 -12.05 -20.24
N HIS A 338 -31.58 -11.20 -19.90
CA HIS A 338 -32.84 -11.63 -19.30
C HIS A 338 -33.62 -12.57 -20.22
N SER A 339 -33.65 -12.30 -21.53
CA SER A 339 -34.28 -13.17 -22.53
C SER A 339 -33.64 -14.56 -22.54
N LYS A 340 -32.30 -14.63 -22.62
CA LYS A 340 -31.57 -15.92 -22.57
C LYS A 340 -31.75 -16.67 -21.25
N VAL A 341 -31.87 -15.97 -20.13
CA VAL A 341 -32.20 -16.59 -18.84
C VAL A 341 -33.59 -17.23 -18.90
N MET A 342 -34.57 -16.55 -19.49
CA MET A 342 -35.90 -17.11 -19.69
C MET A 342 -35.88 -18.33 -20.62
N ASP A 343 -35.07 -18.32 -21.69
CA ASP A 343 -34.90 -19.48 -22.58
C ASP A 343 -34.35 -20.69 -21.84
N ASN A 344 -33.35 -20.51 -20.99
CA ASN A 344 -32.81 -21.59 -20.15
C ASN A 344 -33.87 -22.13 -19.16
N ILE A 345 -34.68 -21.25 -18.57
CA ILE A 345 -35.78 -21.65 -17.68
C ILE A 345 -36.84 -22.44 -18.45
N ASN A 346 -37.20 -22.00 -19.66
CA ASN A 346 -38.16 -22.68 -20.51
C ASN A 346 -37.65 -24.06 -20.96
N ALA A 347 -36.38 -24.17 -21.36
CA ALA A 347 -35.74 -25.44 -21.71
C ALA A 347 -35.73 -26.42 -20.52
N TYR A 348 -35.47 -25.90 -19.31
CA TYR A 348 -35.57 -26.70 -18.09
C TYR A 348 -37.00 -27.20 -17.83
N GLN A 349 -38.01 -26.34 -18.01
CA GLN A 349 -39.41 -26.73 -17.84
C GLN A 349 -39.87 -27.77 -18.87
N ARG A 350 -39.33 -27.72 -20.10
CA ARG A 350 -39.58 -28.74 -21.14
C ARG A 350 -38.75 -30.01 -20.98
N GLY A 351 -37.82 -30.07 -20.02
CA GLY A 351 -36.93 -31.22 -19.83
C GLY A 351 -35.84 -31.36 -20.90
N GLU A 352 -35.57 -30.31 -21.67
CA GLU A 352 -34.58 -30.28 -22.77
C GLU A 352 -33.16 -29.93 -22.27
N LEU A 353 -33.00 -29.64 -20.98
CA LEU A 353 -31.73 -29.17 -20.43
C LEU A 353 -30.75 -30.33 -20.19
N GLU A 354 -29.65 -30.33 -20.93
CA GLU A 354 -28.57 -31.30 -20.73
C GLU A 354 -27.84 -31.08 -19.40
N LYS A 355 -27.77 -32.16 -18.60
CA LYS A 355 -27.14 -32.22 -17.29
C LYS A 355 -25.62 -32.10 -17.41
N GLN A 356 -25.02 -31.19 -16.64
CA GLN A 356 -23.56 -31.12 -16.54
C GLN A 356 -22.99 -32.28 -15.70
N PRO A 357 -21.78 -32.78 -16.03
CA PRO A 357 -21.14 -33.87 -15.28
C PRO A 357 -21.04 -33.55 -13.78
N GLY A 358 -21.47 -34.50 -12.93
CA GLY A 358 -21.38 -34.38 -11.47
C GLY A 358 -22.38 -33.42 -10.81
N GLN A 359 -23.28 -32.80 -11.56
CA GLN A 359 -24.25 -31.83 -11.04
C GLN A 359 -25.69 -32.27 -11.25
N THR A 360 -26.64 -31.79 -10.44
CA THR A 360 -28.06 -32.01 -10.72
C THR A 360 -28.52 -31.18 -11.92
N ILE A 361 -29.70 -31.48 -12.48
CA ILE A 361 -30.27 -30.68 -13.57
C ILE A 361 -30.59 -29.26 -13.05
N GLU A 362 -31.03 -29.13 -11.80
CA GLU A 362 -31.27 -27.83 -11.16
C GLU A 362 -29.98 -27.02 -10.98
N ASP A 363 -28.91 -27.65 -10.48
CA ASP A 363 -27.62 -26.98 -10.35
C ASP A 363 -27.07 -26.59 -11.73
N THR A 364 -27.31 -27.41 -12.76
CA THR A 364 -26.93 -27.09 -14.14
C THR A 364 -27.65 -25.84 -14.65
N LEU A 365 -28.97 -25.72 -14.40
CA LEU A 365 -29.74 -24.53 -14.73
C LEU A 365 -29.17 -23.29 -14.02
N GLU A 366 -28.98 -23.39 -12.71
CA GLU A 366 -28.46 -22.27 -11.91
C GLU A 366 -27.07 -21.82 -12.38
N ASN A 367 -26.18 -22.75 -12.72
CA ASN A 367 -24.85 -22.43 -13.23
C ASN A 367 -24.90 -21.78 -14.61
N ARG A 368 -25.77 -22.23 -15.52
CA ARG A 368 -25.95 -21.59 -16.83
C ARG A 368 -26.48 -20.15 -16.67
N ILE A 369 -27.46 -19.95 -15.79
CA ILE A 369 -28.00 -18.61 -15.51
C ILE A 369 -26.94 -17.70 -14.89
N MET A 370 -26.20 -18.18 -13.88
CA MET A 370 -25.11 -17.44 -13.26
C MET A 370 -24.04 -17.02 -14.28
N ALA A 371 -23.64 -17.93 -15.17
CA ALA A 371 -22.67 -17.65 -16.21
C ALA A 371 -23.17 -16.58 -17.20
N GLU A 372 -24.44 -16.65 -17.62
CA GLU A 372 -25.00 -15.65 -18.54
C GLU A 372 -25.13 -14.27 -17.89
N LEU A 373 -25.56 -14.20 -16.63
CA LEU A 373 -25.66 -12.95 -15.88
C LEU A 373 -24.28 -12.34 -15.57
N ALA A 374 -23.26 -13.17 -15.33
CA ALA A 374 -21.89 -12.71 -15.18
C ALA A 374 -21.36 -12.08 -16.47
N LYS A 375 -21.58 -12.76 -17.62
CA LYS A 375 -21.23 -12.20 -18.95
C LYS A 375 -21.96 -10.90 -19.22
N ALA A 376 -23.24 -10.80 -18.87
CA ALA A 376 -24.03 -9.60 -19.06
C ALA A 376 -23.46 -8.41 -18.27
N ARG A 377 -23.10 -8.63 -16.99
CA ARG A 377 -22.44 -7.63 -16.15
C ARG A 377 -21.11 -7.17 -16.77
N ASP A 378 -20.27 -8.12 -17.19
CA ASP A 378 -18.95 -7.80 -17.75
C ASP A 378 -19.07 -7.02 -19.08
N ASN A 379 -20.03 -7.39 -19.93
CA ASN A 379 -20.33 -6.67 -21.17
C ASN A 379 -20.90 -5.27 -20.92
N ALA A 380 -21.82 -5.13 -19.95
CA ALA A 380 -22.35 -3.83 -19.53
C ALA A 380 -21.23 -2.93 -18.96
N GLY A 381 -20.32 -3.51 -18.18
CA GLY A 381 -19.14 -2.79 -17.68
C GLY A 381 -18.19 -2.36 -18.78
N ALA A 382 -17.91 -3.23 -19.75
CA ALA A 382 -17.09 -2.88 -20.91
C ALA A 382 -17.75 -1.79 -21.78
N ALA A 383 -19.08 -1.81 -21.92
CA ALA A 383 -19.82 -0.75 -22.61
C ALA A 383 -19.69 0.58 -21.85
N ALA A 384 -19.89 0.58 -20.54
CA ALA A 384 -19.70 1.77 -19.71
C ALA A 384 -18.28 2.33 -19.78
N GLU A 385 -17.25 1.47 -19.74
CA GLU A 385 -15.86 1.88 -19.80
C GLU A 385 -15.52 2.68 -21.07
N GLN A 386 -16.19 2.40 -22.20
CA GLN A 386 -15.98 3.14 -23.46
C GLN A 386 -16.38 4.62 -23.35
N TYR A 387 -17.35 4.94 -22.48
CA TYR A 387 -17.80 6.31 -22.22
C TYR A 387 -17.07 6.96 -21.03
N LEU A 388 -16.38 6.17 -20.20
CA LEU A 388 -15.59 6.62 -19.05
C LEU A 388 -14.13 6.93 -19.46
N GLY A 389 -13.90 8.15 -19.94
CA GLY A 389 -12.57 8.63 -20.36
C GLY A 389 -11.61 9.03 -19.21
N MET A 390 -10.32 9.09 -19.51
CA MET A 390 -9.22 9.49 -18.61
C MET A 390 -9.21 10.96 -18.19
N LYS A 391 -10.25 11.74 -18.55
CA LYS A 391 -10.45 13.11 -18.04
C LYS A 391 -11.05 13.14 -16.64
N ARG A 392 -11.73 12.05 -16.26
CA ARG A 392 -12.41 11.88 -14.97
C ARG A 392 -11.43 11.38 -13.92
N HIS A 393 -11.43 12.01 -12.76
CA HIS A 393 -10.45 11.69 -11.71
C HIS A 393 -10.70 10.32 -11.09
N ALA A 394 -11.96 9.88 -10.96
CA ALA A 394 -12.26 8.52 -10.51
C ALA A 394 -11.67 7.44 -11.44
N VAL A 395 -11.73 7.68 -12.76
CA VAL A 395 -11.15 6.78 -13.78
C VAL A 395 -9.62 6.77 -13.68
N ILE A 396 -9.00 7.94 -13.48
CA ILE A 396 -7.55 8.04 -13.25
C ILE A 396 -7.16 7.22 -12.02
N MET A 397 -7.86 7.38 -10.89
CA MET A 397 -7.56 6.61 -9.66
C MET A 397 -7.64 5.10 -9.88
N ALA A 398 -8.68 4.62 -10.58
CA ALA A 398 -8.88 3.21 -10.85
C ALA A 398 -7.82 2.64 -11.82
N LYS A 399 -7.52 3.34 -12.93
CA LYS A 399 -6.59 2.85 -13.97
C LYS A 399 -5.12 2.95 -13.56
N THR A 400 -4.74 3.98 -12.81
CA THR A 400 -3.38 4.11 -12.25
C THR A 400 -3.13 3.14 -11.10
N GLY A 401 -4.20 2.56 -10.55
CA GLY A 401 -4.16 1.68 -9.40
C GLY A 401 -3.99 2.43 -8.08
N ALA A 402 -4.27 3.73 -8.02
CA ALA A 402 -4.22 4.51 -6.79
C ALA A 402 -5.25 4.03 -5.76
N LYS A 403 -6.53 3.98 -6.17
CA LYS A 403 -7.66 3.54 -5.34
C LYS A 403 -8.83 3.14 -6.23
N GLY A 404 -9.54 2.08 -5.81
CA GLY A 404 -10.62 1.49 -6.59
C GLY A 404 -10.12 0.71 -7.81
N ASN A 405 -11.04 0.04 -8.48
CA ASN A 405 -10.79 -0.65 -9.73
C ASN A 405 -11.87 -0.28 -10.77
N MET A 406 -11.69 -0.68 -12.04
CA MET A 406 -12.68 -0.39 -13.10
C MET A 406 -14.01 -1.13 -12.89
N LEU A 407 -14.00 -2.28 -12.21
CA LEU A 407 -15.23 -2.99 -11.86
C LEU A 407 -16.10 -2.15 -10.90
N ASP A 408 -15.50 -1.48 -9.91
CA ASP A 408 -16.23 -0.64 -8.95
C ASP A 408 -16.88 0.57 -9.68
N LEU A 409 -16.16 1.21 -10.59
CA LEU A 409 -16.69 2.31 -11.40
C LEU A 409 -17.84 1.85 -12.32
N THR A 410 -17.66 0.70 -12.96
CA THR A 410 -18.71 0.13 -13.83
C THR A 410 -19.91 -0.36 -13.03
N GLN A 411 -19.76 -0.78 -11.77
CA GLN A 411 -20.89 -1.03 -10.88
C GLN A 411 -21.64 0.24 -10.47
N MET A 412 -20.90 1.33 -10.25
CA MET A 412 -21.50 2.64 -9.97
C MET A 412 -22.25 3.21 -11.17
N ALA A 413 -21.77 2.96 -12.40
CA ALA A 413 -22.32 3.55 -13.61
C ALA A 413 -23.31 2.64 -14.36
N ALA A 414 -23.00 1.35 -14.55
CA ALA A 414 -23.75 0.39 -15.38
C ALA A 414 -24.75 -0.47 -14.59
N CYS A 415 -24.26 -1.47 -13.83
CA CYS A 415 -25.11 -2.34 -13.01
C CYS A 415 -24.31 -3.04 -11.90
N LEU A 416 -24.95 -3.36 -10.77
CA LEU A 416 -24.30 -4.12 -9.69
C LEU A 416 -24.13 -5.60 -10.06
N GLY A 417 -25.10 -6.17 -10.77
CA GLY A 417 -25.11 -7.57 -11.20
C GLY A 417 -25.76 -8.52 -10.18
N GLN A 418 -25.35 -9.79 -10.21
CA GLN A 418 -25.98 -10.85 -9.43
C GLN A 418 -25.52 -10.86 -7.97
N MET A 419 -26.47 -10.69 -7.04
CA MET A 419 -26.21 -10.90 -5.61
C MET A 419 -26.24 -12.40 -5.29
N THR A 420 -25.26 -12.86 -4.52
CA THR A 420 -25.17 -14.27 -4.10
C THR A 420 -25.12 -14.38 -2.59
N VAL A 421 -25.56 -15.53 -2.09
CA VAL A 421 -25.39 -15.93 -0.69
C VAL A 421 -24.89 -17.37 -0.68
N ARG A 422 -23.68 -17.59 -0.14
CA ARG A 422 -22.98 -18.88 -0.09
C ARG A 422 -22.81 -19.53 -1.47
N GLY A 423 -22.43 -18.71 -2.44
CA GLY A 423 -22.15 -19.13 -3.82
C GLY A 423 -23.39 -19.47 -4.66
N LYS A 424 -24.60 -19.28 -4.14
CA LYS A 424 -25.86 -19.50 -4.87
C LYS A 424 -26.66 -18.20 -5.01
N ARG A 425 -27.52 -18.13 -6.03
CA ARG A 425 -28.53 -17.07 -6.15
C ARG A 425 -29.51 -17.11 -4.98
N LEU A 426 -30.23 -16.01 -4.76
CA LEU A 426 -31.12 -15.88 -3.61
C LEU A 426 -32.31 -16.84 -3.69
N HIS A 427 -32.34 -17.80 -2.78
CA HIS A 427 -33.42 -18.80 -2.66
C HIS A 427 -34.09 -18.81 -1.29
N ARG A 428 -33.43 -18.25 -0.27
CA ARG A 428 -33.96 -18.13 1.08
C ARG A 428 -34.98 -16.99 1.16
N GLY A 429 -36.08 -17.24 1.84
CA GLY A 429 -37.19 -16.29 1.95
C GLY A 429 -38.50 -17.00 2.28
N TYR A 430 -39.55 -16.65 1.55
CA TYR A 430 -40.87 -17.26 1.67
C TYR A 430 -40.92 -18.62 0.95
N GLN A 431 -41.98 -19.39 1.18
CA GLN A 431 -42.20 -20.65 0.48
C GLN A 431 -42.24 -20.42 -1.05
N GLU A 432 -41.31 -21.07 -1.76
CA GLU A 432 -41.13 -21.03 -3.23
C GLU A 432 -40.81 -19.65 -3.84
N ARG A 433 -40.41 -18.65 -3.04
CA ARG A 433 -40.03 -17.31 -3.54
C ARG A 433 -39.15 -16.55 -2.56
N SER A 434 -38.29 -15.69 -3.08
CA SER A 434 -37.39 -14.86 -2.26
C SER A 434 -38.14 -13.76 -1.49
N LEU A 435 -39.01 -13.01 -2.18
CA LEU A 435 -39.79 -11.90 -1.64
C LEU A 435 -41.29 -12.06 -1.96
N PRO A 436 -42.20 -11.44 -1.17
CA PRO A 436 -43.64 -11.58 -1.38
C PRO A 436 -44.14 -10.87 -2.65
N HIS A 437 -43.30 -10.00 -3.23
CA HIS A 437 -43.53 -9.27 -4.47
C HIS A 437 -43.41 -10.16 -5.73
N PHE A 438 -42.77 -11.32 -5.63
CA PHE A 438 -42.61 -12.25 -6.74
C PHE A 438 -43.63 -13.39 -6.69
N LYS A 439 -43.92 -13.96 -7.87
CA LYS A 439 -44.77 -15.16 -7.99
C LYS A 439 -44.04 -16.36 -7.37
N ARG A 440 -44.82 -17.33 -6.89
CA ARG A 440 -44.26 -18.61 -6.41
C ARG A 440 -43.62 -19.35 -7.58
N GLY A 441 -42.46 -19.95 -7.34
CA GLY A 441 -41.69 -20.68 -8.35
C GLY A 441 -40.91 -19.79 -9.33
N ASP A 442 -40.91 -18.47 -9.16
CA ASP A 442 -40.19 -17.56 -10.07
C ASP A 442 -38.67 -17.78 -9.97
N ARG A 443 -38.05 -18.13 -11.11
CA ARG A 443 -36.60 -18.38 -11.26
C ARG A 443 -35.91 -17.31 -12.10
N SER A 444 -36.62 -16.26 -12.50
CA SER A 444 -36.08 -15.13 -13.28
C SER A 444 -34.91 -14.45 -12.56
N ALA A 445 -34.09 -13.73 -13.33
CA ALA A 445 -32.94 -13.01 -12.80
C ALA A 445 -33.33 -12.05 -11.66
N LYS A 446 -34.35 -11.22 -11.87
CA LYS A 446 -34.84 -10.24 -10.90
C LYS A 446 -35.38 -10.89 -9.63
N ALA A 447 -36.16 -11.96 -9.75
CA ALA A 447 -36.70 -12.67 -8.58
C ALA A 447 -35.62 -13.33 -7.72
N ARG A 448 -34.43 -13.60 -8.29
CA ARG A 448 -33.34 -14.32 -7.63
C ARG A 448 -32.12 -13.45 -7.32
N GLY A 449 -32.30 -12.13 -7.28
CA GLY A 449 -31.28 -11.22 -6.76
C GLY A 449 -30.36 -10.58 -7.79
N PHE A 450 -30.71 -10.62 -9.08
CA PHE A 450 -30.01 -9.81 -10.07
C PHE A 450 -30.41 -8.35 -9.93
N VAL A 451 -29.42 -7.47 -9.79
CA VAL A 451 -29.59 -6.02 -9.67
C VAL A 451 -29.14 -5.38 -10.96
N SER A 452 -30.12 -4.96 -11.78
CA SER A 452 -29.88 -4.34 -13.08
C SER A 452 -29.50 -2.86 -12.93
N SER A 453 -29.94 -2.21 -11.86
CA SER A 453 -29.59 -0.82 -11.58
C SER A 453 -28.15 -0.65 -11.11
N SER A 454 -27.59 0.53 -11.37
CA SER A 454 -26.33 1.00 -10.80
C SER A 454 -26.57 1.88 -9.56
N TYR A 455 -25.51 2.19 -8.81
CA TYR A 455 -25.61 3.16 -7.70
C TYR A 455 -26.03 4.54 -8.19
N ARG A 456 -25.61 4.94 -9.40
CA ARG A 456 -25.96 6.23 -10.00
C ARG A 456 -27.43 6.33 -10.41
N LYS A 457 -28.02 5.24 -10.94
CA LYS A 457 -29.45 5.14 -11.30
C LYS A 457 -30.33 5.04 -10.05
N GLY A 458 -29.82 4.40 -9.00
CA GLY A 458 -30.53 4.12 -7.76
C GLY A 458 -31.21 2.76 -7.78
N LEU A 459 -31.27 2.12 -6.61
CA LEU A 459 -31.79 0.75 -6.47
C LEU A 459 -33.30 0.77 -6.17
N SER A 460 -34.05 -0.13 -6.80
CA SER A 460 -35.43 -0.39 -6.38
C SER A 460 -35.48 -1.03 -4.99
N PRO A 461 -36.62 -0.98 -4.27
CA PRO A 461 -36.74 -1.56 -2.93
C PRO A 461 -36.34 -3.05 -2.85
N THR A 462 -36.69 -3.83 -3.88
CA THR A 462 -36.30 -5.25 -3.95
C THR A 462 -34.80 -5.43 -4.18
N GLU A 463 -34.20 -4.63 -5.05
CA GLU A 463 -32.76 -4.68 -5.32
C GLU A 463 -31.95 -4.23 -4.11
N PHE A 464 -32.38 -3.16 -3.42
CA PHE A 464 -31.74 -2.69 -2.19
C PHE A 464 -31.73 -3.78 -1.11
N PHE A 465 -32.85 -4.49 -0.94
CA PHE A 465 -32.94 -5.59 0.02
C PHE A 465 -32.02 -6.76 -0.35
N PHE A 466 -31.99 -7.15 -1.64
CA PHE A 466 -31.09 -8.19 -2.13
C PHE A 466 -29.61 -7.82 -2.02
N HIS A 467 -29.27 -6.57 -2.31
CA HIS A 467 -27.92 -6.05 -2.14
C HIS A 467 -27.48 -6.09 -0.67
N SER A 468 -28.39 -5.72 0.25
CA SER A 468 -28.15 -5.80 1.69
C SER A 468 -27.90 -7.24 2.18
N MET A 469 -28.58 -8.23 1.58
CA MET A 469 -28.31 -9.65 1.86
C MET A 469 -26.92 -10.09 1.43
N GLY A 470 -26.47 -9.68 0.23
CA GLY A 470 -25.11 -9.95 -0.25
C GLY A 470 -24.05 -9.30 0.65
N GLY A 471 -24.26 -8.04 1.06
CA GLY A 471 -23.35 -7.35 1.98
C GLY A 471 -23.22 -8.03 3.33
N ARG A 472 -24.30 -8.64 3.85
CA ARG A 472 -24.28 -9.37 5.13
C ARG A 472 -23.36 -10.60 5.08
N GLU A 473 -23.27 -11.30 3.95
CA GLU A 473 -22.36 -12.44 3.82
C GLU A 473 -20.91 -12.01 4.02
N GLY A 474 -20.48 -10.95 3.34
CA GLY A 474 -19.11 -10.44 3.45
C GLY A 474 -18.73 -10.06 4.89
N LEU A 475 -19.64 -9.40 5.61
CA LEU A 475 -19.42 -9.02 7.01
C LEU A 475 -19.28 -10.24 7.94
N VAL A 476 -20.12 -11.26 7.76
CA VAL A 476 -20.09 -12.47 8.60
C VAL A 476 -18.86 -13.33 8.28
N ASP A 477 -18.55 -13.52 7.01
CA ASP A 477 -17.40 -14.33 6.59
C ASP A 477 -16.08 -13.74 7.08
N THR A 478 -15.94 -12.41 7.03
CA THR A 478 -14.75 -11.70 7.53
C THR A 478 -14.55 -11.95 9.03
N ALA A 479 -15.62 -11.92 9.83
CA ALA A 479 -15.56 -12.18 11.26
C ALA A 479 -15.19 -13.65 11.57
N VAL A 480 -15.80 -14.62 10.88
CA VAL A 480 -15.58 -16.06 11.15
C VAL A 480 -14.20 -16.52 10.72
N ARG A 481 -13.72 -16.08 9.55
CA ARG A 481 -12.43 -16.51 9.00
C ARG A 481 -11.24 -16.10 9.86
N THR A 482 -11.35 -14.98 10.56
CA THR A 482 -10.29 -14.43 11.43
C THR A 482 -9.88 -15.40 12.54
N ALA A 483 -10.85 -16.08 13.17
CA ALA A 483 -10.56 -17.04 14.24
C ALA A 483 -9.81 -18.28 13.72
N GLN A 484 -10.21 -18.80 12.56
CA GLN A 484 -9.60 -20.00 11.97
C GLN A 484 -8.19 -19.72 11.45
N SER A 485 -7.99 -18.60 10.76
CA SER A 485 -6.68 -18.21 10.21
C SER A 485 -5.67 -17.95 11.33
N GLY A 486 -6.06 -17.22 12.38
CA GLY A 486 -5.19 -16.96 13.53
C GLY A 486 -4.79 -18.23 14.29
N TYR A 487 -5.73 -19.16 14.49
CA TYR A 487 -5.42 -20.43 15.13
C TYR A 487 -4.48 -21.30 14.28
N MET A 488 -4.70 -21.38 12.97
CA MET A 488 -3.80 -22.08 12.05
C MET A 488 -2.40 -21.46 12.08
N GLN A 489 -2.31 -20.13 12.03
CA GLN A 489 -1.04 -19.41 12.12
C GLN A 489 -0.29 -19.74 13.41
N ARG A 490 -0.97 -19.69 14.57
CA ARG A 490 -0.37 -20.05 15.86
C ARG A 490 0.16 -21.48 15.88
N ARG A 491 -0.60 -22.44 15.33
CA ARG A 491 -0.16 -23.84 15.24
C ARG A 491 1.10 -23.99 14.39
N LEU A 492 1.18 -23.29 13.27
CA LEU A 492 2.37 -23.31 12.40
C LEU A 492 3.57 -22.65 13.06
N ILE A 493 3.39 -21.49 13.70
CA ILE A 493 4.49 -20.82 14.43
C ILE A 493 5.06 -21.72 15.50
N ASN A 494 4.21 -22.31 16.35
CA ASN A 494 4.66 -23.21 17.42
C ASN A 494 5.37 -24.47 16.89
N ALA A 495 5.05 -24.91 15.67
CA ALA A 495 5.69 -26.07 15.05
C ALA A 495 7.03 -25.74 14.38
N LEU A 496 7.25 -24.50 13.95
CA LEU A 496 8.38 -24.10 13.10
C LEU A 496 9.35 -23.10 13.77
N GLN A 497 9.04 -22.59 14.96
CA GLN A 497 9.85 -21.57 15.65
C GLN A 497 11.28 -21.99 15.97
N ASP A 498 11.53 -23.31 16.09
CA ASP A 498 12.84 -23.86 16.44
C ASP A 498 13.76 -24.03 15.20
N LEU A 499 13.24 -23.78 14.00
CA LEU A 499 14.00 -23.93 12.76
C LEU A 499 14.94 -22.75 12.53
N LYS A 500 16.20 -23.06 12.22
CA LYS A 500 17.22 -22.06 11.85
C LYS A 500 18.07 -22.53 10.68
N VAL A 501 18.62 -21.55 9.95
CA VAL A 501 19.62 -21.78 8.90
C VAL A 501 21.00 -21.79 9.53
N GLU A 502 21.74 -22.88 9.35
CA GLU A 502 23.11 -23.03 9.84
C GLU A 502 24.14 -22.48 8.83
N LYS A 503 25.40 -22.37 9.26
CA LYS A 503 26.50 -21.85 8.42
C LYS A 503 26.74 -22.65 7.14
N ASP A 504 26.35 -23.92 7.12
CA ASP A 504 26.42 -24.81 5.95
C ASP A 504 25.18 -24.69 5.03
N ARG A 505 24.29 -23.73 5.29
CA ARG A 505 23.01 -23.48 4.59
C ARG A 505 21.93 -24.55 4.79
N SER A 506 22.18 -25.57 5.63
CA SER A 506 21.15 -26.51 6.02
C SER A 506 20.16 -25.87 6.99
N VAL A 507 18.90 -26.31 6.94
CA VAL A 507 17.87 -25.92 7.91
C VAL A 507 17.78 -27.00 8.97
N ARG A 508 17.95 -26.62 10.23
CA ARG A 508 17.96 -27.56 11.37
C ARG A 508 17.02 -27.14 12.48
N ASP A 509 16.53 -28.12 13.24
CA ASP A 509 15.77 -27.91 14.47
C ASP A 509 16.69 -27.68 15.69
N ASN A 510 16.09 -27.50 16.87
CA ASN A 510 16.82 -27.32 18.14
C ASN A 510 17.69 -28.53 18.57
N SER A 511 17.41 -29.71 18.01
CA SER A 511 18.10 -30.97 18.28
C SER A 511 19.17 -31.26 17.23
N ASN A 512 19.44 -30.30 16.34
CA ASN A 512 20.34 -30.40 15.19
C ASN A 512 19.94 -31.45 14.14
N ASN A 513 18.68 -31.88 14.12
CA ASN A 513 18.17 -32.71 13.02
C ASN A 513 18.07 -31.87 11.75
N ILE A 514 18.53 -32.41 10.63
CA ILE A 514 18.46 -31.74 9.33
C ILE A 514 17.05 -31.88 8.78
N ILE A 515 16.39 -30.74 8.54
CA ILE A 515 15.06 -30.64 7.93
C ILE A 515 15.18 -30.38 6.42
N GLN A 516 16.11 -29.51 6.02
CA GLN A 516 16.49 -29.28 4.62
C GLN A 516 18.01 -29.28 4.49
N PHE A 517 18.52 -29.93 3.46
CA PHE A 517 19.97 -29.92 3.17
C PHE A 517 20.45 -28.55 2.68
N GLU A 518 19.58 -27.82 1.99
CA GLU A 518 19.81 -26.45 1.53
C GLU A 518 18.50 -25.66 1.72
N TYR A 519 18.57 -24.48 2.33
CA TYR A 519 17.43 -23.61 2.56
C TYR A 519 16.68 -23.32 1.25
N GLY A 520 15.39 -23.66 1.18
CA GLY A 520 14.57 -23.37 0.00
C GLY A 520 14.96 -24.13 -1.27
N GLU A 521 15.83 -25.16 -1.17
CA GLU A 521 16.39 -25.93 -2.30
C GLU A 521 17.29 -25.14 -3.27
N ASP A 522 17.42 -23.82 -3.08
CA ASP A 522 18.25 -22.92 -3.89
C ASP A 522 19.15 -21.98 -3.07
N GLY A 523 18.97 -21.96 -1.74
CA GLY A 523 19.70 -21.11 -0.81
C GLY A 523 19.31 -19.63 -0.85
N VAL A 524 18.19 -19.26 -1.49
CA VAL A 524 17.83 -17.86 -1.75
C VAL A 524 16.79 -17.33 -0.76
N ASP A 525 17.14 -16.23 -0.08
CA ASP A 525 16.17 -15.46 0.71
C ASP A 525 15.16 -14.78 -0.23
N PRO A 526 13.84 -15.05 -0.10
CA PRO A 526 12.83 -14.42 -0.95
C PRO A 526 12.90 -12.89 -0.95
N SER A 527 13.26 -12.25 0.17
CA SER A 527 13.42 -10.78 0.23
C SER A 527 14.59 -10.25 -0.61
N ARG A 528 15.55 -11.11 -0.95
CA ARG A 528 16.70 -10.80 -1.80
C ARG A 528 16.54 -11.36 -3.22
N SER A 529 15.43 -12.04 -3.48
CA SER A 529 15.08 -12.58 -4.81
C SER A 529 14.40 -11.52 -5.69
N SER A 530 14.31 -11.80 -6.99
CA SER A 530 13.49 -11.03 -7.93
C SER A 530 12.15 -11.71 -8.12
N TYR A 531 11.16 -11.35 -7.30
CA TYR A 531 9.80 -11.92 -7.40
C TYR A 531 9.75 -13.45 -7.26
N GLY A 532 10.63 -14.02 -6.43
CA GLY A 532 10.76 -15.46 -6.22
C GLY A 532 11.75 -16.15 -7.14
N GLU A 533 12.32 -15.46 -8.14
CA GLU A 533 13.41 -15.99 -8.94
C GLU A 533 14.77 -15.67 -8.29
N ALA A 534 15.64 -16.67 -8.24
CA ALA A 534 17.01 -16.54 -7.74
C ALA A 534 17.82 -15.49 -8.50
N VAL A 535 17.61 -15.41 -9.83
CA VAL A 535 18.33 -14.53 -10.73
C VAL A 535 17.38 -14.01 -11.81
N ASP A 536 17.24 -12.69 -11.92
CA ASP A 536 16.54 -12.05 -13.03
C ASP A 536 17.46 -11.98 -14.25
N ILE A 537 17.42 -13.03 -15.08
CA ILE A 537 18.28 -13.19 -16.25
C ILE A 537 18.02 -12.08 -17.27
N ASP A 538 16.74 -11.78 -17.54
CA ASP A 538 16.34 -10.76 -18.52
C ASP A 538 16.89 -9.40 -18.13
N TRP A 539 16.82 -9.06 -16.84
CA TRP A 539 17.41 -7.84 -16.32
C TRP A 539 18.94 -7.81 -16.45
N ILE A 540 19.63 -8.88 -16.09
CA ILE A 540 21.11 -8.91 -16.17
C ILE A 540 21.55 -8.75 -17.63
N VAL A 541 20.87 -9.42 -18.56
CA VAL A 541 21.11 -9.26 -20.00
C VAL A 541 20.88 -7.81 -20.42
N HIS A 542 19.77 -7.20 -19.99
CA HIS A 542 19.46 -5.80 -20.29
C HIS A 542 20.53 -4.83 -19.74
N LYS A 543 20.96 -4.99 -18.48
CA LYS A 543 22.01 -4.18 -17.85
C LYS A 543 23.33 -4.30 -18.61
N THR A 544 23.73 -5.53 -18.94
CA THR A 544 25.01 -5.81 -19.60
C THR A 544 25.04 -5.32 -21.05
N ILE A 545 23.92 -5.40 -21.78
CA ILE A 545 23.83 -4.88 -23.16
C ILE A 545 23.84 -3.35 -23.15
N THR A 546 23.18 -2.73 -22.16
CA THR A 546 23.14 -1.27 -22.04
C THR A 546 24.51 -0.70 -21.67
N SER A 547 25.24 -1.35 -20.75
CA SER A 547 26.60 -0.93 -20.36
C SER A 547 27.68 -1.20 -21.42
N ARG A 548 27.40 -1.99 -22.47
CA ARG A 548 28.34 -2.28 -23.58
C ARG A 548 28.13 -1.42 -24.82
N LYS A 549 27.11 -0.55 -24.81
CA LYS A 549 26.87 0.43 -25.89
C LYS A 549 27.56 1.77 -25.66
N GLU A 550 28.24 1.92 -24.53
CA GLU A 550 29.36 2.85 -24.31
C GLU A 550 30.66 2.20 -24.77
#